data_AF-A0A263DLK0-F1
#
_entry.id   AF-A0A263DLK0-F1
#
_cell.length_a   1.000
_cell.length_b   1.000
_cell.length_c   1.000
_cell.angle_alpha   90.00
_cell.angle_beta   90.00
_cell.angle_gamma   90.00
#
_symmetry.space_group_name_H-M   'P 1'
#
loop_
_entity.id
_entity.type
_entity.pdbx_description
1 polymer ?
#
loop_
_entity_poly.entity_id
_entity_poly.type
_entity_poly.pdbx_seq_one_letter_code
_entity_poly.pdbx_strand_id
1 'polypeptide(L)'
;MAQRVETRFVDDLDGTEAAETVTFTLEGREYEIDLSDRNASELRDSLATYIAAARRAGGAGRSRTTTTTATPTAAAVTPRTDSGSADREYTAAIREWARKNGHQVSERGRISNSVREAYQQRDQQPESAPEPTPEPQVAEAPKAKRGAAVPALDPFRVHQDVG
;
A
#
# COMPACT_ATOMS: atom_id res chain seq x y z
N MET A 1 -24.65 27.05 -26.86
CA MET A 1 -25.04 25.64 -26.64
C MET A 1 -24.66 25.27 -25.22
N ALA A 2 -25.49 24.56 -24.46
CA ALA A 2 -25.21 24.18 -23.06
C ALA A 2 -25.47 22.69 -22.85
N GLN A 3 -24.60 22.03 -22.07
CA GLN A 3 -24.67 20.61 -21.74
C GLN A 3 -24.63 20.44 -20.21
N ARG A 4 -25.42 19.50 -19.69
CA ARG A 4 -25.38 19.04 -18.30
C ARG A 4 -24.96 17.57 -18.28
N VAL A 5 -24.00 17.24 -17.40
CA VAL A 5 -23.57 15.87 -17.11
C VAL A 5 -24.03 15.52 -15.71
N GLU A 6 -24.63 14.35 -15.52
CA GLU A 6 -25.06 13.86 -14.22
C GLU A 6 -24.49 12.45 -14.00
N THR A 7 -23.83 12.26 -12.86
CA THR A 7 -23.25 10.97 -12.44
C THR A 7 -24.11 10.41 -11.32
N ARG A 8 -24.45 9.12 -11.40
CA ARG A 8 -25.27 8.40 -10.42
C ARG A 8 -24.61 7.08 -10.05
N PHE A 9 -24.77 6.69 -8.80
CA PHE A 9 -24.41 5.35 -8.32
C PHE A 9 -25.65 4.48 -8.41
N VAL A 10 -25.57 3.37 -9.15
CA VAL A 10 -26.74 2.64 -9.67
C VAL A 10 -26.65 1.18 -9.26
N ASP A 11 -27.77 0.61 -8.84
CA ASP A 11 -27.90 -0.80 -8.47
C ASP A 11 -27.83 -1.69 -9.73
N ASP A 12 -26.93 -2.67 -9.70
CA ASP A 12 -26.66 -3.56 -10.84
C ASP A 12 -27.80 -4.54 -11.16
N LEU A 13 -28.74 -4.78 -10.23
CA LEU A 13 -29.84 -5.72 -10.41
C LEU A 13 -31.08 -5.07 -11.03
N ASP A 14 -31.44 -3.88 -10.57
CA ASP A 14 -32.71 -3.23 -10.93
C ASP A 14 -32.57 -1.82 -11.51
N GLY A 15 -31.36 -1.25 -11.51
CA GLY A 15 -31.09 0.09 -12.04
C GLY A 15 -31.56 1.23 -11.15
N THR A 16 -31.94 0.95 -9.89
CA THR A 16 -32.27 1.98 -8.89
C THR A 16 -30.99 2.63 -8.33
N GLU A 17 -31.11 3.50 -7.32
CA GLU A 17 -29.93 4.13 -6.69
C GLU A 17 -29.24 3.11 -5.78
N ALA A 18 -27.94 2.86 -6.02
CA ALA A 18 -27.14 2.01 -5.16
C ALA A 18 -26.74 2.75 -3.87
N ALA A 19 -26.55 1.99 -2.80
CA ALA A 19 -26.12 2.48 -1.50
C ALA A 19 -24.70 1.99 -1.14
N GLU A 20 -24.35 0.76 -1.51
CA GLU A 20 -23.04 0.16 -1.22
C GLU A 20 -22.59 -0.84 -2.29
N THR A 21 -21.27 -1.04 -2.40
CA THR A 21 -20.68 -2.15 -3.14
C THR A 21 -20.48 -3.34 -2.20
N VAL A 22 -21.02 -4.49 -2.54
CA VAL A 22 -20.88 -5.74 -1.76
C VAL A 22 -19.90 -6.68 -2.43
N THR A 23 -18.82 -7.03 -1.71
CA THR A 23 -17.86 -8.06 -2.14
C THR A 23 -18.23 -9.42 -1.56
N PHE A 24 -18.25 -10.45 -2.40
CA PHE A 24 -18.48 -11.83 -1.97
C PHE A 24 -17.65 -12.83 -2.80
N THR A 25 -17.51 -14.05 -2.30
CA THR A 25 -16.74 -15.10 -2.97
C THR A 25 -17.58 -16.34 -3.23
N LEU A 26 -17.49 -16.89 -4.43
CA LEU A 26 -18.14 -18.15 -4.80
C LEU A 26 -17.14 -18.99 -5.62
N GLU A 27 -16.98 -20.27 -5.27
CA GLU A 27 -16.03 -21.18 -5.95
C GLU A 27 -14.58 -20.65 -6.00
N GLY A 28 -14.18 -19.87 -5.00
CA GLY A 28 -12.83 -19.28 -4.92
C GLY A 28 -12.61 -18.07 -5.84
N ARG A 29 -13.66 -17.60 -6.52
CA ARG A 29 -13.66 -16.35 -7.30
C ARG A 29 -14.28 -15.24 -6.48
N GLU A 30 -13.70 -14.04 -6.56
CA GLU A 30 -14.19 -12.83 -5.91
C GLU A 30 -15.08 -12.05 -6.88
N TYR A 31 -16.18 -11.54 -6.35
CA TYR A 31 -17.21 -10.79 -7.08
C TYR A 31 -17.53 -9.52 -6.30
N GLU A 32 -17.86 -8.47 -7.03
CA GLU A 32 -18.36 -7.19 -6.51
C GLU A 32 -19.65 -6.86 -7.22
N ILE A 33 -20.57 -6.21 -6.51
CA ILE A 33 -21.87 -5.79 -7.04
C ILE A 33 -22.34 -4.53 -6.31
N ASP A 34 -22.80 -3.53 -7.04
CA ASP A 34 -23.36 -2.30 -6.49
C ASP A 34 -24.85 -2.50 -6.23
N LEU A 35 -25.28 -2.30 -4.98
CA LEU A 35 -26.64 -2.62 -4.52
C LEU A 35 -27.24 -1.49 -3.68
N SER A 36 -28.55 -1.33 -3.79
CA SER A 36 -29.39 -0.59 -2.85
C SER A 36 -29.43 -1.29 -1.49
N ASP A 37 -29.78 -0.56 -0.43
CA ASP A 37 -29.87 -1.09 0.95
C ASP A 37 -30.75 -2.36 1.03
N ARG A 38 -31.84 -2.36 0.26
CA ARG A 38 -32.76 -3.49 0.17
C ARG A 38 -32.10 -4.70 -0.46
N ASN A 39 -31.52 -4.55 -1.65
CA ASN A 39 -30.94 -5.68 -2.39
C ASN A 39 -29.69 -6.23 -1.67
N ALA A 40 -28.90 -5.36 -1.04
CA ALA A 40 -27.78 -5.78 -0.20
C ALA A 40 -28.23 -6.61 1.01
N SER A 41 -29.36 -6.24 1.63
CA SER A 41 -29.95 -7.01 2.72
C SER A 41 -30.48 -8.37 2.23
N GLU A 42 -31.18 -8.39 1.09
CA GLU A 42 -31.69 -9.63 0.48
C GLU A 42 -30.56 -10.63 0.14
N LEU A 43 -29.40 -10.13 -0.34
CA LEU A 43 -28.21 -10.95 -0.57
C LEU A 43 -27.68 -11.57 0.74
N ARG A 44 -27.53 -10.76 1.80
CA ARG A 44 -27.04 -11.24 3.11
C ARG A 44 -27.99 -12.26 3.73
N ASP A 45 -29.29 -12.04 3.62
CA ASP A 45 -30.32 -12.95 4.14
C ASP A 45 -30.34 -14.28 3.38
N SER A 46 -30.17 -14.23 2.05
CA SER A 46 -30.07 -15.44 1.21
C SER A 46 -28.87 -16.31 1.58
N LEU A 47 -27.76 -15.67 2.00
CA LEU A 47 -26.56 -16.36 2.44
C LEU A 47 -26.60 -16.79 3.92
N ALA A 48 -27.48 -16.21 4.73
CA ALA A 48 -27.51 -16.37 6.18
C ALA A 48 -27.61 -17.85 6.61
N THR A 49 -28.46 -18.64 5.96
CA THR A 49 -28.62 -20.08 6.26
C THR A 49 -27.32 -20.86 6.06
N TYR A 50 -26.58 -20.57 4.99
CA TYR A 50 -25.32 -21.23 4.69
C TYR A 50 -24.22 -20.76 5.63
N ILE A 51 -24.16 -19.46 5.92
CA ILE A 51 -23.20 -18.87 6.87
C ILE A 51 -23.39 -19.46 8.27
N ALA A 52 -24.63 -19.65 8.71
CA ALA A 52 -24.95 -20.24 10.01
C ALA A 52 -24.48 -21.69 10.14
N ALA A 53 -24.54 -22.47 9.05
CA ALA A 53 -24.08 -23.85 9.02
C ALA A 53 -22.57 -23.99 8.72
N ALA A 54 -21.95 -22.97 8.14
CA ALA A 54 -20.57 -23.01 7.70
C ALA A 54 -19.58 -22.74 8.86
N ARG A 55 -18.36 -23.28 8.71
CA ARG A 55 -17.20 -22.85 9.49
C ARG A 55 -16.46 -21.76 8.73
N ARG A 56 -15.89 -20.79 9.43
CA ARG A 56 -14.98 -19.81 8.81
C ARG A 56 -13.75 -20.53 8.25
N ALA A 57 -13.60 -20.51 6.93
CA ALA A 57 -12.35 -20.90 6.28
C ALA A 57 -11.23 -19.94 6.73
N GLY A 58 -10.08 -20.47 7.14
CA GLY A 58 -8.92 -19.66 7.57
C GLY A 58 -8.89 -19.19 9.03
N GLY A 59 -9.81 -19.66 9.88
CA GLY A 59 -9.93 -19.23 11.29
C GLY A 59 -9.03 -19.90 12.33
N ALA A 60 -8.00 -20.68 11.97
CA ALA A 60 -7.12 -21.38 12.93
C ALA A 60 -5.80 -20.64 13.25
N GLY A 61 -5.67 -19.36 12.91
CA GLY A 61 -4.38 -18.63 13.02
C GLY A 61 -4.43 -17.21 13.60
N ARG A 62 -5.58 -16.75 14.08
CA ARG A 62 -5.68 -15.46 14.80
C ARG A 62 -6.43 -15.66 16.11
N SER A 63 -6.05 -16.70 16.85
CA SER A 63 -6.36 -16.75 18.29
C SER A 63 -5.70 -15.54 18.92
N ARG A 64 -6.56 -14.61 19.35
CA ARG A 64 -6.23 -13.49 20.19
C ARG A 64 -5.80 -14.11 21.52
N THR A 65 -4.49 -14.27 21.73
CA THR A 65 -3.92 -14.66 23.01
C THR A 65 -4.29 -13.60 24.04
N THR A 66 -5.46 -13.75 24.67
CA THR A 66 -5.75 -13.18 25.97
C THR A 66 -5.12 -14.11 27.00
N THR A 67 -4.06 -13.59 27.59
CA THR A 67 -3.33 -14.13 28.72
C THR A 67 -4.29 -14.42 29.88
N THR A 68 -4.52 -15.70 30.20
CA THR A 68 -4.79 -16.13 31.57
C THR A 68 -4.42 -17.60 31.73
N THR A 69 -3.39 -17.78 32.54
CA THR A 69 -2.84 -18.95 33.22
C THR A 69 -3.82 -20.11 33.48
N ALA A 70 -3.54 -21.30 32.92
CA ALA A 70 -3.68 -22.61 33.58
C ALA A 70 -3.17 -23.76 32.69
N THR A 71 -2.05 -24.35 33.12
CA THR A 71 -1.53 -25.74 33.03
C THR A 71 -1.74 -26.60 31.75
N PRO A 72 -0.67 -27.25 31.23
CA PRO A 72 -0.69 -27.96 29.95
C PRO A 72 -1.13 -29.43 30.08
N THR A 73 -1.92 -29.90 29.12
CA THR A 73 -2.04 -31.35 28.85
C THR A 73 -1.78 -31.63 27.38
N ALA A 74 -0.72 -32.40 27.18
CA ALA A 74 -0.32 -33.25 26.07
C ALA A 74 -0.95 -33.06 24.67
N ALA A 75 -0.02 -32.96 23.71
CA ALA A 75 -0.04 -33.59 22.38
C ALA A 75 -0.96 -32.98 21.31
N ALA A 76 -0.37 -32.03 20.57
CA ALA A 76 -0.48 -32.05 19.11
C ALA A 76 0.83 -31.50 18.52
N VAL A 77 1.81 -32.38 18.31
CA VAL A 77 2.85 -32.13 17.31
C VAL A 77 2.15 -32.19 15.95
N THR A 78 1.65 -31.06 15.47
CA THR A 78 1.30 -30.92 14.06
C THR A 78 2.56 -30.56 13.29
N PRO A 79 2.88 -31.27 12.20
CA PRO A 79 4.04 -30.95 11.37
C PRO A 79 3.89 -29.53 10.84
N ARG A 80 4.90 -28.70 11.09
CA ARG A 80 4.97 -27.35 10.52
C ARG A 80 5.16 -27.53 9.03
N THR A 81 4.11 -27.26 8.27
CA THR A 81 4.15 -27.20 6.81
C THR A 81 5.25 -26.23 6.39
N ASP A 82 6.05 -26.63 5.39
CA ASP A 82 7.15 -25.87 4.77
C ASP A 82 6.73 -24.50 4.18
N SER A 83 5.45 -24.13 4.25
CA SER A 83 4.93 -22.83 3.86
C SER A 83 5.56 -21.65 4.62
N GLY A 84 6.16 -21.91 5.79
CA GLY A 84 6.89 -20.89 6.53
C GLY A 84 8.24 -20.47 5.94
N SER A 85 8.84 -21.24 5.00
CA SER A 85 10.09 -20.83 4.33
C SER A 85 9.82 -19.85 3.20
N ALA A 86 8.86 -20.17 2.33
CA ALA A 86 8.44 -19.29 1.23
C ALA A 86 7.93 -17.94 1.74
N ASP A 87 7.13 -17.93 2.82
CA ASP A 87 6.68 -16.69 3.47
C ASP A 87 7.84 -15.86 4.03
N ARG A 88 8.90 -16.52 4.55
CA ARG A 88 10.09 -15.84 5.08
C ARG A 88 10.92 -15.21 3.96
N GLU A 89 11.11 -15.93 2.86
CA GLU A 89 11.83 -15.46 1.67
C GLU A 89 11.09 -14.28 1.01
N TYR A 90 9.76 -14.39 0.83
CA TYR A 90 8.93 -13.32 0.30
C TYR A 90 8.98 -12.06 1.18
N THR A 91 8.88 -12.24 2.50
CA THR A 91 8.98 -11.12 3.46
C THR A 91 10.38 -10.51 3.46
N ALA A 92 11.45 -11.29 3.29
CA ALA A 92 12.81 -10.76 3.18
C ALA A 92 12.96 -9.88 1.92
N ALA A 93 12.46 -10.34 0.77
CA ALA A 93 12.50 -9.61 -0.49
C ALA A 93 11.76 -8.27 -0.42
N ILE A 94 10.59 -8.23 0.22
CA ILE A 94 9.85 -6.97 0.42
C ILE A 94 10.64 -5.99 1.30
N ARG A 95 11.30 -6.45 2.38
CA ARG A 95 12.09 -5.56 3.26
C ARG A 95 13.31 -4.97 2.57
N GLU A 96 13.97 -5.75 1.72
CA GLU A 96 15.12 -5.26 0.95
C GLU A 96 14.70 -4.20 -0.07
N TRP A 97 13.63 -4.46 -0.81
CA TRP A 97 13.07 -3.49 -1.74
C TRP A 97 12.59 -2.23 -1.01
N ALA A 98 11.89 -2.38 0.11
CA ALA A 98 11.39 -1.27 0.90
C ALA A 98 12.52 -0.34 1.39
N ARG A 99 13.61 -0.91 1.94
CA ARG A 99 14.79 -0.13 2.36
C ARG A 99 15.44 0.62 1.20
N LYS A 100 15.53 0.00 0.02
CA LYS A 100 16.09 0.62 -1.19
C LYS A 100 15.21 1.76 -1.74
N ASN A 101 13.90 1.68 -1.58
CA ASN A 101 12.93 2.68 -2.06
C ASN A 101 12.54 3.70 -0.97
N GLY A 102 13.28 3.77 0.14
CA GLY A 102 13.04 4.75 1.21
C GLY A 102 11.82 4.46 2.09
N HIS A 103 11.21 3.29 1.99
CA HIS A 103 10.10 2.88 2.86
C HIS A 103 10.61 2.43 4.23
N GLN A 104 9.95 2.90 5.29
CA GLN A 104 10.30 2.55 6.66
C GLN A 104 9.70 1.18 7.03
N VAL A 105 10.57 0.17 7.20
CA VAL A 105 10.18 -1.20 7.55
C VAL A 105 10.86 -1.66 8.84
N SER A 106 10.14 -2.45 9.64
CA SER A 106 10.69 -3.07 10.84
C SER A 106 11.65 -4.21 10.47
N GLU A 107 12.76 -4.28 11.21
CA GLU A 107 13.84 -5.28 11.03
C GLU A 107 13.37 -6.72 11.33
N ARG A 108 12.32 -6.88 12.16
CA ARG A 108 11.74 -8.20 12.49
C ARG A 108 10.22 -8.12 12.53
N GLY A 109 9.56 -9.18 12.05
CA GLY A 109 8.10 -9.33 12.17
C GLY A 109 7.34 -8.90 10.91
N ARG A 110 6.01 -8.72 11.05
CA ARG A 110 5.11 -8.50 9.90
C ARG A 110 5.37 -7.14 9.25
N ILE A 111 5.40 -7.12 7.91
CA ILE A 111 5.52 -5.88 7.12
C ILE A 111 4.15 -5.20 7.05
N SER A 112 4.13 -3.87 7.14
CA SER A 112 2.93 -3.05 6.99
C SER A 112 2.25 -3.29 5.63
N ASN A 113 0.92 -3.19 5.59
CA ASN A 113 0.15 -3.44 4.36
C ASN A 113 0.57 -2.48 3.24
N SER A 114 0.75 -1.19 3.55
CA SER A 114 1.20 -0.16 2.60
C SER A 114 2.50 -0.53 1.86
N VAL A 115 3.48 -1.15 2.54
CA VAL A 115 4.74 -1.55 1.90
C VAL A 115 4.58 -2.82 1.06
N ARG A 116 3.68 -3.73 1.44
CA ARG A 116 3.33 -4.91 0.64
C ARG A 116 2.61 -4.52 -0.65
N GLU A 117 1.67 -3.59 -0.55
CA GLU A 117 0.95 -3.03 -1.70
C GLU A 117 1.90 -2.31 -2.66
N ALA A 118 2.81 -1.47 -2.14
CA ALA A 118 3.81 -0.79 -2.97
C ALA A 118 4.76 -1.79 -3.66
N TYR A 119 5.15 -2.87 -2.97
CA TYR A 119 5.93 -3.95 -3.56
C TYR A 119 5.15 -4.73 -4.64
N GLN A 120 3.84 -4.91 -4.50
CA GLN A 120 3.01 -5.61 -5.49
C GLN A 120 2.72 -4.73 -6.72
N GLN A 121 2.58 -3.42 -6.51
CA GLN A 121 2.39 -2.43 -7.58
C GLN A 121 3.62 -2.25 -8.47
N ARG A 122 4.82 -2.59 -7.98
CA ARG A 122 6.05 -2.60 -8.81
C ARG A 122 5.89 -3.44 -10.08
N ASP A 123 5.16 -4.56 -9.98
CA ASP A 123 4.99 -5.54 -11.05
C ASP A 123 3.82 -5.13 -11.99
N GLN A 124 3.02 -4.14 -11.56
CA GLN A 124 1.94 -3.52 -12.35
C GLN A 124 2.37 -2.21 -13.03
N GLN A 125 3.60 -1.73 -12.80
CA GLN A 125 4.19 -0.64 -13.59
C GLN A 125 5.02 -1.21 -14.75
N PRO A 126 4.48 -1.31 -15.98
CA PRO A 126 5.34 -1.38 -17.14
C PRO A 126 6.03 -0.01 -17.28
N GLU A 127 7.35 0.00 -17.18
CA GLU A 127 8.21 0.93 -17.92
C GLU A 127 7.91 2.43 -17.74
N SER A 128 8.33 2.99 -16.60
CA SER A 128 8.97 4.32 -16.62
C SER A 128 10.34 4.17 -15.97
N ALA A 129 11.35 4.01 -16.82
CA ALA A 129 12.73 3.77 -16.44
C ALA A 129 13.26 4.81 -15.42
N PRO A 130 14.14 4.41 -14.49
CA PRO A 130 14.93 5.35 -13.71
C PRO A 130 16.17 5.77 -14.51
N GLU A 131 16.34 7.07 -14.73
CA GLU A 131 17.69 7.64 -14.74
C GLU A 131 17.74 8.83 -13.77
N PRO A 132 18.46 8.68 -12.64
CA PRO A 132 19.25 9.75 -12.09
C PRO A 132 20.73 9.36 -12.19
N THR A 133 21.34 9.65 -13.33
CA THR A 133 22.80 9.84 -13.38
C THR A 133 23.06 11.32 -13.10
N PRO A 134 23.79 11.71 -12.05
CA PRO A 134 24.24 13.09 -11.91
C PRO A 134 25.40 13.32 -12.88
N GLU A 135 25.10 13.77 -14.09
CA GLU A 135 26.10 14.45 -14.93
C GLU A 135 26.36 15.88 -14.38
N PRO A 136 27.60 16.38 -14.46
CA PRO A 136 27.96 17.69 -13.93
C PRO A 136 27.22 18.78 -14.72
N GLN A 137 26.46 19.60 -13.99
CA GLN A 137 25.83 20.79 -14.55
C GLN A 137 26.91 21.73 -15.09
N VAL A 138 27.06 21.77 -16.41
CA VAL A 138 27.69 22.91 -17.09
C VAL A 138 26.73 24.08 -16.89
N ALA A 139 27.12 24.99 -16.01
CA ALA A 139 26.38 26.20 -15.72
C ALA A 139 26.33 27.09 -16.98
N GLU A 140 25.18 27.13 -17.66
CA GLU A 140 24.81 28.27 -18.49
C GLU A 140 23.88 29.18 -17.69
N ALA A 141 24.35 30.42 -17.51
CA ALA A 141 23.89 31.38 -16.54
C ALA A 141 22.46 31.91 -16.81
N PRO A 142 21.67 32.22 -15.76
CA PRO A 142 20.50 33.07 -15.93
C PRO A 142 20.91 34.55 -15.99
N LYS A 143 20.61 35.22 -17.11
CA LYS A 143 20.52 36.69 -17.17
C LYS A 143 19.24 37.13 -16.45
N ALA A 144 19.34 37.39 -15.14
CA ALA A 144 18.35 38.18 -14.43
C ALA A 144 18.91 39.60 -14.18
N LYS A 145 18.16 40.60 -14.67
CA LYS A 145 18.41 42.02 -14.48
C LYS A 145 18.46 42.33 -12.98
N ARG A 146 19.62 42.75 -12.48
CA ARG A 146 19.80 43.27 -11.12
C ARG A 146 19.20 44.67 -11.02
N GLY A 147 18.22 44.82 -10.15
CA GLY A 147 17.82 46.11 -9.59
C GLY A 147 18.74 46.51 -8.45
N ALA A 148 19.37 47.67 -8.64
CA ALA A 148 19.71 48.71 -7.68
C ALA A 148 20.61 48.43 -6.44
N ALA A 149 21.59 49.33 -6.34
CA ALA A 149 22.00 50.11 -5.17
C ALA A 149 23.28 49.69 -4.42
N VAL A 150 24.46 50.22 -4.83
CA VAL A 150 25.27 51.35 -4.27
C VAL A 150 26.13 50.97 -3.02
N PRO A 151 27.20 51.72 -2.66
CA PRO A 151 28.58 51.39 -3.00
C PRO A 151 29.50 51.28 -1.77
N ALA A 152 30.80 51.05 -2.00
CA ALA A 152 31.91 51.91 -1.53
C ALA A 152 33.15 51.12 -1.08
N LEU A 153 34.29 51.74 -1.41
CA LEU A 153 35.61 51.67 -0.76
C LEU A 153 36.58 50.53 -1.14
N ASP A 154 37.42 50.87 -2.12
CA ASP A 154 38.89 50.76 -2.07
C ASP A 154 39.41 51.08 -0.64
N PRO A 155 40.52 50.52 -0.10
CA PRO A 155 41.79 50.53 -0.83
C PRO A 155 42.79 49.38 -0.51
N PHE A 156 43.72 49.14 -1.45
CA PHE A 156 45.15 48.85 -1.19
C PHE A 156 45.57 47.59 -0.35
N ARG A 157 46.57 46.89 -0.92
CA ARG A 157 47.86 46.52 -0.27
C ARG A 157 48.08 45.04 0.13
N VAL A 158 49.07 44.43 -0.56
CA VAL A 158 50.25 43.66 -0.06
C VAL A 158 49.98 42.26 0.54
N HIS A 159 50.49 41.19 -0.09
CA HIS A 159 51.82 40.56 0.06
C HIS A 159 52.01 39.78 1.37
N GLN A 160 52.68 38.61 1.24
CA GLN A 160 53.09 37.58 2.22
C GLN A 160 52.22 36.31 2.12
N ASP A 161 52.69 35.16 1.66
CA ASP A 161 53.96 34.42 1.80
C ASP A 161 54.20 33.79 3.19
N VAL A 162 54.23 32.45 3.16
CA VAL A 162 54.79 31.43 4.06
C VAL A 162 54.64 31.51 5.59
N GLY A 163 54.25 30.37 6.17
CA GLY A 163 54.51 30.00 7.56
C GLY A 163 53.50 29.04 8.14
#